data_AF-A0A3P6FAC3-F1
#
_entry.id   AF-A0A3P6FAC3-F1
#
_cell.length_a   1.000
_cell.length_b   1.000
_cell.length_c   1.000
_cell.angle_alpha   90.00
_cell.angle_beta   90.00
_cell.angle_gamma   90.00
#
_symmetry.space_group_name_H-M   'P 1'
#
loop_
_entity.id
_entity.type
_entity.pdbx_description
1 polymer ?
#
loop_
_entity_poly.entity_id
_entity_poly.type
_entity_poly.pdbx_seq_one_letter_code
_entity_poly.pdbx_strand_id
1 'polypeptide(L)'
;MDLPNCVACNFTNNGPCTLGNGNACVMAPYFPSTEPDKFDRVHIVFGVENVCKILSRLEEPWQREYAANALCYEAEVRIHDPIHGYLVPQMVYNNILNNLKREIDSAIYELSITMANVPQYSNLPIPSDFTEPSLFALINEMLELNEDQKNQLRGLPDVDARRNVDEIVGMRENDQGDVHGADGASTSSGPSSGPPNQNQP
;
A
#
# COMPACT_ATOMS: atom_id res chain seq x y z
N MET A 1 19.98 -30.59 21.70
CA MET A 1 19.17 -30.36 20.49
C MET A 1 20.15 -30.22 19.36
N ASP A 2 20.27 -31.25 18.52
CA ASP A 2 21.13 -31.20 17.35
C ASP A 2 20.62 -30.09 16.43
N LEU A 3 21.48 -29.13 16.07
CA LEU A 3 21.10 -28.08 15.15
C LEU A 3 20.84 -28.74 13.79
N PRO A 4 19.66 -28.52 13.16
CA PRO A 4 19.36 -29.14 11.88
C PRO A 4 20.38 -28.70 10.84
N ASN A 5 20.81 -29.63 9.99
CA ASN A 5 21.63 -29.31 8.82
C ASN A 5 20.93 -28.24 7.97
N CYS A 6 21.69 -27.40 7.28
CA CYS A 6 21.17 -26.52 6.23
C CYS A 6 20.85 -27.31 4.96
N VAL A 7 20.05 -26.73 4.06
CA VAL A 7 19.60 -27.40 2.83
C VAL A 7 20.80 -27.83 1.99
N ALA A 8 21.82 -26.98 1.88
CA ALA A 8 23.01 -27.24 1.07
C ALA A 8 23.82 -28.45 1.55
N CYS A 9 24.01 -28.59 2.86
CA CYS A 9 24.74 -29.73 3.43
C CYS A 9 23.93 -31.02 3.35
N ASN A 10 22.61 -30.95 3.49
CA ASN A 10 21.73 -32.09 3.26
C ASN A 10 21.79 -32.54 1.79
N PHE A 11 21.70 -31.60 0.85
CA PHE A 11 21.76 -31.86 -0.58
C PHE A 11 23.08 -32.54 -1.00
N THR A 12 24.21 -32.06 -0.48
CA THR A 12 25.54 -32.56 -0.84
C THR A 12 25.95 -33.84 -0.08
N ASN A 13 25.14 -34.31 0.87
CA ASN A 13 25.47 -35.42 1.78
C ASN A 13 26.83 -35.24 2.50
N ASN A 14 27.27 -34.00 2.72
CA ASN A 14 28.60 -33.66 3.24
C ASN A 14 28.71 -33.82 4.78
N GLY A 15 27.87 -34.64 5.40
CA GLY A 15 27.81 -34.79 6.85
C GLY A 15 27.06 -33.65 7.54
N PRO A 16 27.08 -33.60 8.89
CA PRO A 16 26.39 -32.56 9.64
C PRO A 16 26.93 -31.16 9.32
N CYS A 17 26.09 -30.12 9.44
CA CYS A 17 26.48 -28.72 9.54
C CYS A 17 27.25 -28.44 10.84
N THR A 18 28.21 -29.30 11.17
CA THR A 18 29.28 -28.97 12.07
C THR A 18 30.11 -27.84 11.45
N LEU A 19 30.85 -27.11 12.28
CA LEU A 19 32.01 -26.36 11.83
C LEU A 19 32.92 -27.28 11.00
N GLY A 20 32.68 -27.39 9.70
CA GLY A 20 33.42 -28.27 8.81
C GLY A 20 34.75 -27.62 8.51
N ASN A 21 35.84 -28.28 8.91
CA ASN A 21 37.24 -27.90 8.68
C ASN A 21 37.76 -26.79 9.61
N GLY A 22 37.07 -26.54 10.73
CA GLY A 22 37.47 -25.54 11.73
C GLY A 22 36.69 -24.22 11.68
N ASN A 23 35.77 -24.03 10.71
CA ASN A 23 34.95 -22.81 10.58
C ASN A 23 33.46 -23.13 10.42
N ALA A 24 32.59 -22.21 10.85
CA ALA A 24 31.14 -22.34 10.70
C ALA A 24 30.71 -22.47 9.22
N CYS A 25 29.68 -23.29 8.95
CA CYS A 25 29.14 -23.47 7.60
C CYS A 25 28.69 -22.12 7.00
N VAL A 26 29.30 -21.72 5.88
CA VAL A 26 29.01 -20.43 5.22
C VAL A 26 27.59 -20.38 4.64
N MET A 27 26.99 -21.53 4.29
CA MET A 27 25.66 -21.60 3.69
C MET A 27 24.53 -21.54 4.72
N ALA A 28 24.78 -22.01 5.95
CA ALA A 28 23.74 -22.27 6.93
C ALA A 28 22.89 -21.05 7.30
N PRO A 29 23.46 -19.83 7.46
CA PRO A 29 22.66 -18.64 7.75
C PRO A 29 21.69 -18.23 6.63
N TYR A 30 21.98 -18.59 5.38
CA TYR A 30 21.28 -18.06 4.20
C TYR A 30 20.35 -19.07 3.52
N PHE A 31 20.62 -20.36 3.72
CA PHE A 31 19.85 -21.49 3.17
C PHE A 31 19.41 -22.45 4.28
N PRO A 32 18.55 -22.01 5.22
CA PRO A 32 18.07 -22.84 6.31
C PRO A 32 17.16 -23.95 5.80
N SER A 33 17.09 -25.08 6.51
CA SER A 33 16.24 -26.22 6.13
C SER A 33 14.74 -25.94 6.13
N THR A 34 14.31 -24.80 6.66
CA THR A 34 12.92 -24.33 6.61
C THR A 34 12.53 -23.80 5.22
N GLU A 35 13.50 -23.49 4.35
CA GLU A 35 13.27 -22.88 3.04
C GLU A 35 14.02 -23.65 1.92
N PRO A 36 13.66 -24.94 1.67
CA PRO A 36 14.35 -25.76 0.66
C PRO A 36 14.22 -25.17 -0.76
N ASP A 37 13.04 -24.67 -1.11
CA ASP A 37 12.75 -24.10 -2.44
C ASP A 37 13.69 -22.94 -2.80
N LYS A 38 14.15 -22.18 -1.79
CA LYS A 38 15.09 -21.06 -1.99
C LYS A 38 16.45 -21.57 -2.46
N PHE A 39 16.93 -22.66 -1.88
CA PHE A 39 18.18 -23.29 -2.29
C PHE A 39 18.06 -23.99 -3.63
N ASP A 40 16.94 -24.66 -3.90
CA ASP A 40 16.73 -25.41 -5.15
C ASP A 40 16.85 -24.50 -6.38
N ARG A 41 16.24 -23.31 -6.34
CA ARG A 41 16.35 -22.33 -7.43
C ARG A 41 17.80 -21.95 -7.70
N VAL A 42 18.52 -21.58 -6.65
CA VAL A 42 19.93 -21.16 -6.74
C VAL A 42 20.82 -22.32 -7.21
N HIS A 43 20.55 -23.53 -6.71
CA HIS A 43 21.30 -24.72 -7.08
C HIS A 43 21.16 -25.05 -8.56
N ILE A 44 19.94 -25.01 -9.12
CA ILE A 44 19.69 -25.31 -10.53
C ILE A 44 20.45 -24.33 -11.45
N VAL A 45 20.49 -23.05 -11.10
CA VAL A 45 21.07 -22.01 -11.97
C VAL A 45 22.58 -21.86 -11.78
N PHE A 46 23.06 -21.91 -10.54
CA PHE A 46 24.46 -21.60 -10.22
C PHE A 46 25.27 -22.81 -9.77
N GLY A 47 24.63 -23.84 -9.21
CA GLY A 47 25.29 -24.99 -8.60
C GLY A 47 25.84 -24.70 -7.20
N VAL A 48 25.88 -25.72 -6.33
CA VAL A 48 26.26 -25.56 -4.91
C VAL A 48 27.68 -25.04 -4.75
N GLU A 49 28.61 -25.54 -5.57
CA GLU A 49 30.03 -25.21 -5.47
C GLU A 49 30.29 -23.73 -5.80
N ASN A 50 29.64 -23.19 -6.83
CA ASN A 50 29.82 -21.79 -7.21
C ASN A 50 29.24 -20.85 -6.16
N VAL A 51 28.06 -21.17 -5.63
CA VAL A 51 27.45 -20.39 -4.55
C VAL A 51 28.34 -20.39 -3.31
N CYS A 52 28.91 -21.56 -2.95
CA CYS A 52 29.85 -21.67 -1.84
C CYS A 52 31.09 -20.80 -2.06
N LYS A 53 31.67 -20.85 -3.28
CA LYS A 53 32.82 -20.03 -3.68
C LYS A 53 32.52 -18.54 -3.60
N ILE A 54 31.35 -18.10 -4.07
CA ILE A 54 30.94 -16.69 -4.03
C ILE A 54 30.82 -16.22 -2.57
N LEU A 55 30.08 -16.94 -1.74
CA LEU A 55 29.86 -16.53 -0.34
C LEU A 55 31.14 -16.59 0.51
N SER A 56 32.03 -17.53 0.21
CA SER A 56 33.32 -17.66 0.92
C SER A 56 34.31 -16.55 0.59
N ARG A 57 34.15 -15.85 -0.54
CA ARG A 57 34.99 -14.70 -0.93
C ARG A 57 34.56 -13.38 -0.26
N LEU A 58 33.36 -13.34 0.30
CA LEU A 58 32.84 -12.16 0.99
C LEU A 58 33.23 -12.24 2.46
N GLU A 59 33.78 -11.17 3.00
CA GLU A 59 34.28 -11.14 4.38
C GLU A 59 33.14 -10.83 5.36
N GLU A 60 32.31 -9.85 5.01
CA GLU A 60 31.28 -9.32 5.89
C GLU A 60 29.96 -10.11 5.80
N PRO A 61 29.29 -10.39 6.95
CA PRO A 61 28.01 -11.10 6.96
C PRO A 61 26.92 -10.42 6.10
N TRP A 62 26.83 -9.09 6.14
CA TRP A 62 25.84 -8.33 5.37
C TRP A 62 26.05 -8.47 3.85
N GLN A 63 27.31 -8.58 3.40
CA GLN A 63 27.62 -8.82 1.98
C GLN A 63 27.17 -10.21 1.56
N ARG A 64 27.41 -11.22 2.40
CA ARG A 64 26.98 -12.60 2.15
C ARG A 64 25.46 -12.71 2.12
N GLU A 65 24.76 -12.03 3.03
CA GLU A 65 23.30 -11.95 3.02
C GLU A 65 22.78 -11.31 1.74
N TYR A 66 23.33 -10.14 1.38
CA TYR A 66 22.97 -9.45 0.14
C TYR A 66 23.24 -10.31 -1.10
N ALA A 67 24.40 -10.96 -1.18
CA ALA A 67 24.77 -11.83 -2.28
C ALA A 67 23.87 -13.06 -2.36
N ALA A 68 23.54 -13.70 -1.24
CA ALA A 68 22.63 -14.83 -1.21
C ALA A 68 21.24 -14.44 -1.72
N ASN A 69 20.70 -13.30 -1.29
CA ASN A 69 19.42 -12.79 -1.76
C ASN A 69 19.45 -12.42 -3.25
N ALA A 70 20.54 -11.80 -3.72
CA ALA A 70 20.72 -11.48 -5.14
C ALA A 70 20.79 -12.75 -6.01
N LEU A 71 21.52 -13.78 -5.58
CA LEU A 71 21.58 -15.08 -6.25
C LEU A 71 20.20 -15.75 -6.30
N CYS A 72 19.42 -15.69 -5.22
CA CYS A 72 18.05 -16.22 -5.19
C CYS A 72 17.15 -15.52 -6.21
N TYR A 73 17.18 -14.18 -6.22
CA TYR A 73 16.40 -13.39 -7.17
C TYR A 73 16.81 -13.66 -8.61
N GLU A 74 18.10 -13.65 -8.92
CA GLU A 74 18.59 -13.92 -10.29
C GLU A 74 18.27 -15.34 -10.74
N ALA A 75 18.37 -16.32 -9.85
CA ALA A 75 17.99 -17.70 -10.15
C ALA A 75 16.50 -17.81 -10.50
N GLU A 76 15.63 -17.18 -9.71
CA GLU A 76 14.19 -17.17 -9.94
C GLU A 76 13.85 -16.54 -11.29
N VAL A 77 14.46 -15.41 -11.62
CA VAL A 77 14.24 -14.76 -12.92
C VAL A 77 14.77 -15.63 -14.07
N ARG A 78 15.93 -16.28 -13.95
CA ARG A 78 16.45 -17.19 -14.98
C ARG A 78 15.62 -18.46 -15.16
N ILE A 79 14.96 -18.94 -14.10
CA ILE A 79 14.04 -20.07 -14.21
C ILE A 79 12.80 -19.66 -15.01
N HIS A 80 12.30 -18.44 -14.82
CA HIS A 80 11.16 -17.90 -15.56
C HIS A 80 11.49 -17.50 -17.00
N ASP A 81 12.64 -16.87 -17.23
CA ASP A 81 13.16 -16.53 -18.57
C ASP A 81 14.61 -17.02 -18.70
N PRO A 82 14.83 -18.26 -19.19
CA PRO A 82 16.17 -18.81 -19.36
C PRO A 82 17.02 -18.11 -20.41
N ILE A 83 16.41 -17.32 -21.31
CA ILE A 83 17.10 -16.66 -22.41
C ILE A 83 17.62 -15.30 -21.97
N HIS A 84 16.75 -14.48 -21.36
CA HIS A 84 17.08 -13.09 -21.03
C HIS A 84 17.32 -12.88 -19.53
N GLY A 85 16.77 -13.73 -18.66
CA GLY A 85 16.92 -13.64 -17.20
C GLY A 85 16.68 -12.22 -16.68
N TYR A 86 17.63 -11.71 -15.88
CA TYR A 86 17.56 -10.39 -15.25
C TYR A 86 17.38 -9.21 -16.21
N LEU A 87 17.73 -9.36 -17.50
CA LEU A 87 17.61 -8.28 -18.47
C LEU A 87 16.14 -7.83 -18.66
N VAL A 88 15.18 -8.75 -18.57
CA VAL A 88 13.76 -8.41 -18.76
C VAL A 88 13.26 -7.47 -17.66
N PRO A 89 13.36 -7.80 -16.35
CA PRO A 89 13.03 -6.86 -15.29
C PRO A 89 13.78 -5.53 -15.43
N GLN A 90 15.08 -5.55 -15.72
CA GLN A 90 15.88 -4.33 -15.89
C GLN A 90 15.32 -3.43 -17.00
N MET A 91 14.96 -3.99 -18.16
CA MET A 91 14.35 -3.23 -19.25
C MET A 91 13.01 -2.62 -18.84
N VAL A 92 12.15 -3.39 -18.17
CA VAL A 92 10.86 -2.91 -17.67
C VAL A 92 11.04 -1.75 -16.69
N TYR A 93 11.94 -1.88 -15.71
CA TYR A 93 12.23 -0.81 -14.76
C TYR A 93 12.76 0.45 -15.43
N ASN A 94 13.69 0.31 -16.39
CA ASN A 94 14.20 1.46 -17.14
C ASN A 94 13.09 2.17 -17.92
N ASN A 95 12.16 1.42 -18.52
CA ASN A 95 11.03 2.01 -19.22
C ASN A 95 10.12 2.80 -18.26
N ILE A 96 9.81 2.23 -17.09
CA ILE A 96 9.00 2.89 -16.05
C ILE A 96 9.70 4.17 -15.54
N LEU A 97 11.00 4.09 -15.23
CA LEU A 97 11.77 5.24 -14.78
C LEU A 97 11.79 6.37 -15.81
N ASN A 98 12.00 6.03 -17.08
CA ASN A 98 11.98 7.00 -18.17
C ASN A 98 10.59 7.64 -18.34
N ASN A 99 9.54 6.83 -18.20
CA ASN A 99 8.16 7.30 -18.27
C ASN A 99 7.85 8.30 -17.15
N LEU A 100 8.16 7.94 -15.90
CA LEU A 100 7.95 8.79 -14.73
C LEU A 100 8.75 10.08 -14.82
N LYS A 101 10.00 10.02 -15.27
CA LYS A 101 10.82 11.20 -15.48
C LYS A 101 10.17 12.17 -16.46
N ARG A 102 9.65 11.65 -17.58
CA ARG A 102 8.93 12.46 -18.58
C ARG A 102 7.65 13.09 -18.02
N GLU A 103 6.91 12.37 -17.17
CA GLU A 103 5.71 12.92 -16.51
C GLU A 103 6.06 14.05 -15.54
N ILE A 104 7.14 13.90 -14.76
CA ILE A 104 7.65 14.96 -13.88
C ILE A 104 8.07 16.18 -14.70
N ASP A 105 8.84 15.98 -15.77
CA ASP A 105 9.31 17.07 -16.63
C ASP A 105 8.12 17.83 -17.26
N SER A 106 7.09 17.10 -17.70
CA SER A 106 5.85 17.69 -18.21
C SER A 106 5.11 18.50 -17.13
N ALA A 107 4.98 17.98 -15.92
CA ALA A 107 4.31 18.69 -14.83
C ALA A 107 5.07 19.96 -14.41
N ILE A 108 6.40 19.91 -14.37
CA ILE A 108 7.25 21.08 -14.11
C ILE A 108 7.03 22.14 -15.21
N TYR A 109 6.96 21.72 -16.47
CA TYR A 109 6.71 22.62 -17.59
C TYR A 109 5.35 23.32 -17.47
N GLU A 110 4.27 22.56 -17.20
CA GLU A 110 2.92 23.11 -17.01
C GLU A 110 2.85 24.08 -15.81
N LEU A 111 3.50 23.75 -14.69
CA LEU A 111 3.61 24.64 -13.53
C LEU A 111 4.33 25.95 -13.88
N SER A 112 5.41 25.88 -14.66
CA SER A 112 6.15 27.08 -15.06
C SER A 112 5.29 28.03 -15.91
N ILE A 113 4.47 27.48 -16.82
CA ILE A 113 3.55 28.27 -17.66
C ILE A 113 2.44 28.87 -16.81
N THR A 114 1.80 28.07 -15.96
CA THR A 114 0.69 28.55 -15.12
C THR A 114 1.16 29.67 -14.19
N MET A 115 2.30 29.50 -13.51
CA MET A 115 2.88 30.53 -12.65
C MET A 115 3.22 31.83 -13.41
N ALA A 116 3.71 31.74 -14.65
CA ALA A 116 3.98 32.91 -15.48
C ALA A 116 2.69 33.67 -15.87
N ASN A 117 1.56 32.96 -15.96
CA ASN A 117 0.26 33.51 -16.34
C ASN A 117 -0.59 33.97 -15.14
N VAL A 118 -0.17 33.69 -13.89
CA VAL A 118 -0.82 34.26 -12.71
C VAL A 118 -0.54 35.76 -12.65
N PRO A 119 -1.56 36.62 -12.53
CA PRO A 119 -1.35 38.04 -12.31
C PRO A 119 -0.50 38.25 -11.05
N GLN A 120 0.65 38.91 -11.18
CA GLN A 120 1.46 39.26 -10.02
C GLN A 120 0.74 40.34 -9.21
N TYR A 121 0.03 39.95 -8.16
CA TYR A 121 -0.65 40.87 -7.23
C TYR A 121 0.32 41.55 -6.24
N SER A 122 1.61 41.66 -6.60
CA SER A 122 2.65 42.23 -5.73
C SER A 122 2.48 43.73 -5.47
N ASN A 123 1.52 44.40 -6.11
CA ASN A 123 1.23 45.82 -5.92
C ASN A 123 -0.27 46.16 -5.94
N LEU A 124 -1.16 45.25 -5.52
CA LEU A 124 -2.54 45.67 -5.29
C LEU A 124 -2.57 46.67 -4.13
N PRO A 125 -3.19 47.86 -4.28
CA PRO A 125 -3.43 48.75 -3.16
C PRO A 125 -4.24 47.98 -2.12
N ILE A 126 -3.69 47.84 -0.91
CA ILE A 126 -4.46 47.34 0.23
C ILE A 126 -5.61 48.34 0.41
N PRO A 127 -6.90 47.92 0.31
CA PRO A 127 -8.00 48.83 0.55
C PRO A 127 -7.82 49.46 1.94
N SER A 128 -8.11 50.76 2.07
CA SER A 128 -7.89 51.54 3.30
C SER A 128 -8.45 50.85 4.55
N ASP A 129 -9.52 50.08 4.38
CA ASP A 129 -10.23 49.33 5.42
C ASP A 129 -9.37 48.22 6.05
N PHE A 130 -8.31 47.78 5.37
CA PHE A 130 -7.35 46.75 5.80
C PHE A 130 -5.98 47.32 6.19
N THR A 131 -5.88 48.64 6.38
CA THR A 131 -4.66 49.23 6.96
C THR A 131 -4.56 48.91 8.45
N GLU A 132 -3.33 48.72 8.95
CA GLU A 132 -3.00 48.38 10.34
C GLU A 132 -3.86 49.09 11.42
N PRO A 133 -4.14 50.42 11.33
CA PRO A 133 -4.98 51.09 12.33
C PRO A 133 -6.42 50.59 12.38
N SER A 134 -7.00 50.24 11.22
CA SER A 134 -8.36 49.71 11.09
C SER A 134 -8.44 48.25 11.54
N LEU A 135 -7.43 47.45 11.20
CA LEU A 135 -7.35 46.04 11.58
C LEU A 135 -7.18 45.87 13.10
N PHE A 136 -6.32 46.69 13.73
CA PHE A 136 -6.12 46.65 15.18
C PHE A 136 -7.40 47.04 15.93
N ALA A 137 -8.13 48.05 15.45
CA ALA A 137 -9.40 48.46 16.02
C ALA A 137 -10.46 47.34 15.92
N LEU A 138 -10.59 46.71 14.75
CA LEU A 138 -11.53 45.62 14.54
C LEU A 138 -11.17 44.38 15.39
N ILE A 139 -9.89 44.04 15.50
CA ILE A 139 -9.42 42.91 16.33
C ILE A 139 -9.74 43.14 17.81
N ASN A 140 -9.53 44.37 18.32
CA ASN A 140 -9.89 44.71 19.69
C ASN A 140 -11.41 44.64 19.92
N GLU A 141 -12.21 45.11 18.96
CA GLU A 141 -13.68 45.01 19.02
C GLU A 141 -14.15 43.54 18.97
N MET A 142 -13.47 42.69 18.20
CA MET A 142 -13.75 41.25 18.13
C MET A 142 -13.36 40.49 19.40
N LEU A 143 -12.29 40.92 20.08
CA LEU A 143 -11.85 40.37 21.36
C LEU A 143 -12.78 40.75 22.52
N GLU A 144 -13.46 41.89 22.42
CA GLU A 144 -14.41 42.39 23.42
C GLU A 144 -15.83 41.81 23.29
N LEU A 145 -16.10 41.01 22.24
CA LEU A 145 -17.42 40.39 22.09
C LEU A 145 -17.73 39.36 23.19
N ASN A 146 -18.97 39.42 23.69
CA ASN A 146 -19.51 38.39 24.56
C ASN A 146 -19.79 37.09 23.78
N GLU A 147 -19.97 35.98 24.50
CA GLU A 147 -20.15 34.68 23.83
C GLU A 147 -21.45 34.57 23.04
N ASP A 148 -22.51 35.28 23.41
CA ASP A 148 -23.76 35.30 22.66
C ASP A 148 -23.57 35.98 21.29
N GLN A 149 -22.83 37.09 21.25
CA GLN A 149 -22.48 37.80 20.01
C GLN A 149 -21.56 36.95 19.12
N LYS A 150 -20.58 36.26 19.73
CA LYS A 150 -19.70 35.33 19.00
C LYS A 150 -20.49 34.15 18.43
N ASN A 151 -21.49 33.64 19.15
CA ASN A 151 -22.34 32.54 18.70
C ASN A 151 -23.28 32.97 17.56
N GLN A 152 -23.80 34.20 17.61
CA GLN A 152 -24.56 34.79 16.51
C GLN A 152 -23.72 34.94 15.23
N LEU A 153 -22.46 35.39 15.34
CA LEU A 153 -21.53 35.49 14.21
C LEU A 153 -21.16 34.13 13.60
N ARG A 154 -21.06 33.08 14.43
CA ARG A 154 -20.76 31.71 13.98
C ARG A 154 -21.94 31.03 13.28
N GLY A 155 -23.13 31.63 13.28
CA GLY A 155 -24.33 31.05 12.66
C GLY A 155 -24.75 29.71 13.26
N LEU A 156 -24.27 29.39 14.47
CA LEU A 156 -24.67 28.19 15.19
C LEU A 156 -26.00 28.47 15.89
N PRO A 157 -26.95 27.52 15.86
CA PRO A 157 -28.27 27.74 16.44
C PRO A 157 -28.13 27.95 17.96
N ASP A 158 -28.84 28.95 18.50
CA ASP A 158 -28.79 29.37 19.91
C ASP A 158 -28.97 28.17 20.85
N VAL A 159 -28.51 28.29 22.10
CA VAL A 159 -28.54 27.21 23.11
C VAL A 159 -29.95 26.65 23.29
N ASP A 160 -30.98 27.49 23.08
CA ASP A 160 -32.40 27.10 23.10
C ASP A 160 -32.82 26.16 21.94
N ALA A 161 -32.14 26.20 20.80
CA ALA A 161 -32.38 25.27 19.70
C ALA A 161 -31.90 23.84 20.02
N ARG A 162 -30.86 23.68 20.85
CA ARG A 162 -30.44 22.35 21.34
C ARG A 162 -31.48 21.73 22.28
N ARG A 163 -32.13 22.55 23.13
CA ARG A 163 -33.21 22.09 24.01
C ARG A 163 -34.43 21.59 23.23
N ASN A 164 -34.77 22.24 22.11
CA ASN A 164 -35.86 21.80 21.24
C ASN A 164 -35.56 20.50 20.47
N VAL A 165 -34.29 20.21 20.15
CA VAL A 165 -33.94 18.96 19.44
C VAL A 165 -34.07 17.74 20.36
N ASP A 166 -33.65 17.87 21.62
CA ASP A 166 -33.78 16.78 22.61
C ASP A 166 -35.26 16.46 22.94
N GLU A 167 -36.13 17.47 22.94
CA GLU A 167 -37.58 17.31 23.16
C GLU A 167 -38.30 16.65 21.95
N ILE A 168 -37.81 16.88 20.73
CA ILE A 168 -38.32 16.22 19.50
C ILE A 168 -37.87 14.76 19.39
N VAL A 169 -36.65 14.44 19.86
CA VAL A 169 -36.12 13.06 19.83
C VAL A 169 -36.77 12.19 20.91
N GLY A 170 -37.14 12.75 22.06
CA GLY A 170 -37.74 12.02 23.19
C GLY A 170 -39.18 11.54 23.00
N MET A 171 -39.91 12.00 21.97
CA MET A 171 -41.31 11.59 21.73
C MET A 171 -41.48 10.37 20.81
N ARG A 172 -40.40 9.75 20.32
CA ARG A 172 -40.50 8.60 19.38
C ARG A 172 -40.40 7.20 19.99
N GLU A 173 -40.13 7.05 21.28
CA GLU A 173 -39.90 5.72 21.87
C GLU A 173 -41.10 5.13 22.63
N ASN A 174 -42.24 5.82 22.70
CA ASN A 174 -43.41 5.34 23.42
C ASN A 174 -44.67 5.42 22.56
N ASP A 175 -44.84 4.52 21.57
CA ASP A 175 -46.17 3.97 21.29
C ASP A 175 -46.16 2.74 20.37
N GLN A 176 -46.91 1.74 20.83
CA GLN A 176 -47.44 0.57 20.15
C GLN A 176 -46.53 -0.62 19.84
N GLY A 177 -46.45 -1.50 20.84
CA GLY A 177 -46.54 -2.94 20.62
C GLY A 177 -47.94 -3.41 20.18
N ASP A 178 -48.00 -4.72 19.94
CA ASP A 178 -49.14 -5.59 19.64
C ASP A 178 -49.71 -5.59 18.20
N VAL A 179 -49.56 -6.73 17.50
CA VAL A 179 -50.65 -7.73 17.32
C VAL A 179 -50.25 -8.79 16.25
N HIS A 180 -50.14 -10.03 16.73
CA HIS A 180 -50.53 -11.34 16.14
C HIS A 180 -50.01 -11.80 14.77
N GLY A 181 -49.42 -13.00 14.79
CA GLY A 181 -49.11 -13.81 13.62
C GLY A 181 -50.33 -14.50 12.99
N ALA A 182 -50.10 -14.98 11.77
CA ALA A 182 -50.83 -16.08 11.16
C ALA A 182 -49.94 -16.75 10.09
N ASP A 183 -49.79 -18.06 10.23
CA ASP A 183 -49.24 -18.96 9.22
C ASP A 183 -50.21 -19.14 8.05
N GLY A 184 -49.69 -19.47 6.86
CA GLY A 184 -50.54 -19.90 5.74
C GLY A 184 -49.77 -20.25 4.47
N ALA A 185 -49.49 -21.54 4.29
CA ALA A 185 -48.98 -22.12 3.05
C ALA A 185 -50.12 -22.44 2.05
N SER A 186 -49.85 -22.38 0.74
CA SER A 186 -50.28 -23.32 -0.34
C SER A 186 -50.09 -22.69 -1.74
N THR A 187 -49.16 -23.18 -2.57
CA THR A 187 -49.30 -24.13 -3.72
C THR A 187 -49.98 -23.60 -5.01
N SER A 188 -49.42 -24.08 -6.14
CA SER A 188 -49.92 -24.18 -7.53
C SER A 188 -49.14 -23.31 -8.54
N SER A 189 -48.29 -23.89 -9.42
CA SER A 189 -48.55 -24.62 -10.69
C SER A 189 -48.25 -23.71 -11.90
N GLY A 190 -47.31 -24.13 -12.77
CA GLY A 190 -46.78 -23.43 -13.97
C GLY A 190 -47.75 -23.28 -15.16
N PRO A 191 -47.33 -23.27 -16.47
CA PRO A 191 -46.09 -23.79 -17.10
C PRO A 191 -45.38 -22.79 -18.08
N SER A 192 -44.07 -22.88 -18.35
CA SER A 192 -43.34 -23.69 -19.35
C SER A 192 -43.90 -23.67 -20.80
N SER A 193 -43.18 -23.00 -21.69
CA SER A 193 -43.24 -23.25 -23.15
C SER A 193 -42.02 -22.68 -23.89
N GLY A 194 -41.20 -23.59 -24.44
CA GLY A 194 -40.41 -23.45 -25.67
C GLY A 194 -40.35 -24.84 -26.32
N PRO A 195 -39.61 -25.09 -27.44
CA PRO A 195 -39.19 -24.27 -28.58
C PRO A 195 -39.86 -24.83 -29.89
N PRO A 196 -39.31 -24.66 -31.12
CA PRO A 196 -38.42 -25.73 -31.57
C PRO A 196 -37.24 -25.34 -32.49
N ASN A 197 -36.25 -26.22 -32.38
CA ASN A 197 -35.09 -26.54 -33.20
C ASN A 197 -35.40 -26.66 -34.72
N GLN A 198 -34.53 -26.13 -35.58
CA GLN A 198 -34.35 -26.62 -36.97
C GLN A 198 -32.86 -26.72 -37.31
N ASN A 199 -32.46 -27.97 -37.56
CA ASN A 199 -31.19 -28.39 -38.12
C ASN A 199 -31.23 -28.30 -39.66
N GLN A 200 -30.16 -27.74 -40.24
CA GLN A 200 -29.41 -28.23 -41.42
C GLN A 200 -30.11 -28.28 -42.80
N PRO A 201 -29.39 -28.42 -43.94
CA PRO A 201 -28.04 -28.98 -44.16
C PRO A 201 -26.88 -27.97 -44.25
#